data_AF-A0A0C9T3F1-F1
#
_entry.id   AF-A0A0C9T3F1-F1
#
_cell.length_a   1.000
_cell.length_b   1.000
_cell.length_c   1.000
_cell.angle_alpha   90.00
_cell.angle_beta   90.00
_cell.angle_gamma   90.00
#
_symmetry.space_group_name_H-M   'P 1'
#
loop_
_entity.id
_entity.type
_entity.pdbx_description
1 polymer ?
#
loop_
_entity_poly.entity_id
_entity_poly.type
_entity_poly.pdbx_seq_one_letter_code
_entity_poly.pdbx_strand_id
1 'polypeptide(L)'
;GLAGAFSEGDLVQEFFNRLLEAITKHKGTEFGEPFIRNVISRNLHHFARLKSEWRAGVGLAPRSGRHKDPHANPEVRTLLRVYADHELHYRRPGRSLDDRDVNDFDRGINSLRDTKLQKWI
;
A
#
# COMPACT_ATOMS: atom_id res chain seq x y z
N GLY A 1 -4.93 13.89 -10.67
CA GLY A 1 -4.57 13.48 -9.30
C GLY A 1 -4.32 11.98 -9.28
N LEU A 2 -3.54 11.50 -8.30
CA LEU A 2 -3.25 10.07 -8.14
C LEU A 2 -4.46 9.34 -7.55
N ALA A 3 -4.77 8.13 -8.03
CA ALA A 3 -5.86 7.33 -7.49
C ALA A 3 -5.61 7.02 -5.99
N GLY A 4 -6.62 7.22 -5.15
CA GLY A 4 -6.53 7.07 -3.69
C GLY A 4 -5.89 8.25 -2.93
N ALA A 5 -5.49 9.32 -3.62
CA ALA A 5 -4.97 10.54 -3.01
C ALA A 5 -6.02 11.68 -2.93
N PHE A 6 -7.30 11.32 -3.10
CA PHE A 6 -8.41 12.26 -2.98
C PHE A 6 -9.09 12.08 -1.63
N SER A 7 -9.44 13.20 -1.01
CA SER A 7 -10.26 13.24 0.20
C SER A 7 -11.44 14.13 -0.07
N GLU A 8 -12.59 13.79 0.50
CA GLU A 8 -13.79 14.61 0.43
C GLU A 8 -13.51 16.00 1.01
N GLY A 9 -14.07 17.04 0.37
CA GLY A 9 -13.75 18.43 0.69
C GLY A 9 -14.15 18.83 2.11
N ASP A 10 -15.23 18.25 2.62
CA ASP A 10 -15.70 18.41 3.99
C ASP A 10 -14.71 17.88 5.02
N LEU A 11 -14.13 16.69 4.79
CA LEU A 11 -13.09 16.09 5.64
C LEU A 11 -11.83 16.94 5.67
N VAL A 12 -11.45 17.50 4.52
CA VAL A 12 -10.30 18.42 4.43
C VAL A 12 -10.56 19.71 5.21
N GLN A 13 -11.77 20.26 5.09
CA GLN A 13 -12.17 21.46 5.83
C GLN A 13 -12.21 21.19 7.34
N GLU A 14 -12.77 20.06 7.78
CA GLU A 14 -12.80 19.67 9.19
C GLU A 14 -11.38 19.50 9.76
N PHE A 15 -10.49 18.84 9.01
CA PHE A 15 -9.10 18.69 9.39
C PHE A 15 -8.42 20.05 9.66
N PHE A 16 -8.62 21.02 8.77
CA PHE A 16 -8.07 22.37 8.93
C PHE A 16 -8.73 23.14 10.08
N ASN A 17 -10.05 23.00 10.28
CA ASN A 17 -10.74 23.62 11.41
C ASN A 17 -10.20 23.12 12.76
N ARG A 18 -9.99 21.81 12.91
CA ARG A 18 -9.39 21.22 14.12
C ARG A 18 -7.98 21.73 14.37
N LEU A 19 -7.20 21.92 13.30
CA LEU A 19 -5.82 22.43 13.42
C LEU A 19 -5.80 23.92 13.81
N LEU A 20 -6.71 24.73 13.27
CA LEU A 20 -6.90 26.12 13.71
C LEU A 20 -7.30 26.18 15.18
N GLU A 21 -8.29 25.38 15.59
CA GLU A 21 -8.77 25.34 16.97
C GLU A 21 -7.63 25.00 17.95
N ALA A 22 -6.76 24.05 17.60
CA ALA A 22 -5.60 23.72 18.42
C ALA A 22 -4.61 24.89 18.56
N ILE A 23 -4.38 25.65 17.48
CA ILE A 23 -3.49 26.84 17.51
C ILE A 23 -4.10 27.93 18.38
N THR A 24 -5.38 28.23 18.18
CA THR A 24 -6.14 29.25 18.91
C THR A 24 -6.18 28.96 20.41
N LYS A 25 -6.48 27.71 20.80
CA LYS A 25 -6.46 27.25 22.20
C LYS A 25 -5.10 27.42 22.86
N HIS A 26 -4.01 27.08 22.16
CA HIS A 26 -2.67 27.17 22.73
C HIS A 26 -2.18 28.61 22.93
N LYS A 27 -2.66 29.56 22.12
CA LYS A 27 -2.24 30.96 22.20
C LYS A 27 -3.17 31.85 23.01
N GLY A 28 -4.33 31.34 23.45
CA GLY A 28 -5.32 32.14 24.16
C GLY A 28 -5.89 33.26 23.29
N THR A 29 -5.85 33.10 21.97
CA THR A 29 -6.35 34.08 21.00
C THR A 29 -7.74 33.70 20.51
N GLU A 30 -8.39 34.58 19.75
CA GLU A 30 -9.69 34.30 19.13
C GLU A 30 -9.54 34.05 17.63
N PHE A 31 -10.47 33.26 17.07
CA PHE A 31 -10.49 32.97 15.62
C PHE A 31 -10.61 34.23 14.75
N GLY A 32 -11.28 35.27 15.26
CA GLY A 32 -11.50 36.52 14.56
C GLY A 32 -10.27 37.43 14.49
N GLU A 33 -9.20 37.12 15.21
CA GLU A 33 -8.02 37.97 15.29
C GLU A 33 -7.40 38.16 13.88
N PRO A 34 -7.03 39.40 13.49
CA PRO A 34 -6.53 39.67 12.14
C PRO A 34 -5.35 38.80 11.73
N PHE A 35 -4.47 38.46 12.68
CA PHE A 35 -3.32 37.60 12.43
C PHE A 35 -3.73 36.14 12.16
N ILE A 36 -4.62 35.57 12.97
CA ILE A 36 -5.12 34.21 12.78
C ILE A 36 -5.87 34.10 11.44
N ARG A 37 -6.76 35.05 11.18
CA ARG A 37 -7.58 35.07 9.96
C ARG A 37 -6.76 35.31 8.70
N ASN A 38 -5.86 36.29 8.68
CA ASN A 38 -5.20 36.70 7.43
C ASN A 38 -3.86 35.99 7.19
N VAL A 39 -3.19 35.51 8.24
CA VAL A 39 -1.86 34.89 8.11
C VAL A 39 -1.92 33.38 8.35
N ILE A 40 -2.44 32.96 9.50
CA ILE A 40 -2.42 31.53 9.86
C ILE A 40 -3.35 30.72 8.97
N SER A 41 -4.62 31.12 8.84
CA SER A 41 -5.65 30.35 8.12
C SER A 41 -5.27 30.05 6.66
N ARG A 42 -4.67 31.03 5.97
CA ARG A 42 -4.25 30.91 4.56
C ARG A 42 -3.08 29.94 4.36
N ASN A 43 -2.28 29.75 5.39
CA ASN A 43 -1.05 28.96 5.34
C ASN A 43 -1.16 27.64 6.11
N LEU A 44 -2.37 27.23 6.50
CA LEU A 44 -2.58 26.11 7.41
C LEU A 44 -1.99 24.80 6.90
N HIS A 45 -2.12 24.56 5.59
CA HIS A 45 -1.54 23.40 4.93
C HIS A 45 0.00 23.35 5.11
N HIS A 46 0.68 24.48 4.95
CA HIS A 46 2.13 24.55 5.14
C HIS A 46 2.53 24.32 6.59
N PHE A 47 1.78 24.88 7.55
CA PHE A 47 2.02 24.63 8.97
C PHE A 47 1.81 23.17 9.36
N ALA A 48 0.77 22.52 8.83
CA ALA A 48 0.51 21.09 9.06
C ALA A 48 1.67 20.22 8.56
N ARG A 49 2.21 20.56 7.39
CA ARG A 49 3.36 19.88 6.79
C ARG A 49 4.64 20.09 7.60
N LEU A 50 4.98 21.33 7.95
CA LEU A 50 6.15 21.66 8.78
C LEU A 50 6.11 20.94 10.13
N LYS A 51 4.95 20.90 10.78
CA LYS A 51 4.76 20.15 12.04
C LYS A 51 5.09 18.66 11.87
N SER A 52 4.70 18.07 10.75
CA SER A 52 4.96 16.65 10.46
C SER A 52 6.44 16.39 10.15
N GLU A 53 7.05 17.25 9.34
CA GLU A 53 8.47 17.20 9.00
C GLU A 53 9.35 17.36 10.25
N TRP A 54 9.03 18.32 11.13
CA TRP A 54 9.78 18.53 12.36
C TRP A 54 9.64 17.36 13.32
N ARG A 55 8.42 16.83 13.50
CA ARG A 55 8.20 15.61 14.30
C ARG A 55 9.04 14.46 13.78
N ALA A 56 9.13 14.28 12.46
CA ALA A 56 9.99 13.26 11.88
C ALA A 56 11.48 13.53 12.14
N GLY A 57 11.93 14.77 11.98
CA GLY A 57 13.32 15.17 12.22
C GLY A 57 13.80 14.91 13.65
N VAL A 58 12.92 15.04 14.65
CA VAL A 58 13.24 14.75 16.06
C VAL A 58 12.91 13.31 16.50
N GLY A 59 12.57 12.43 15.56
CA GLY A 59 12.23 11.03 15.86
C GLY A 59 10.88 10.84 16.58
N LEU A 60 10.04 11.87 16.63
CA LEU A 60 8.67 11.85 17.15
C LEU A 60 7.63 11.62 16.02
N ALA A 61 8.05 11.07 14.89
CA ALA A 61 7.13 10.66 13.84
C ALA A 61 6.13 9.65 14.40
N PRO A 62 4.85 9.72 13.99
CA PRO A 62 3.90 8.67 14.33
C PRO A 62 4.43 7.33 13.83
N ARG A 63 4.42 6.32 14.70
CA ARG A 63 4.76 4.94 14.31
C ARG A 63 3.79 4.52 13.21
N SER A 64 4.28 3.88 12.16
CA SER A 64 3.41 3.40 11.09
C SER A 64 2.36 2.46 11.65
N GLY A 65 1.07 2.74 11.43
CA GLY A 65 -0.04 1.84 11.77
C GLY A 65 -0.11 0.57 10.92
N ARG A 66 0.96 0.26 10.17
CA ARG A 66 1.16 -1.06 9.57
C ARG A 66 1.37 -2.06 10.70
N HIS A 67 0.27 -2.57 11.22
CA HIS A 67 0.27 -3.83 11.96
C HIS A 67 0.72 -4.91 10.98
N LYS A 68 2.02 -5.21 10.96
CA LYS A 68 2.45 -6.53 10.50
C LYS A 68 1.95 -7.47 11.57
N ASP A 69 0.90 -8.23 11.28
CA ASP A 69 0.52 -9.34 12.14
C ASP A 69 1.77 -10.23 12.32
N PRO A 70 2.37 -10.25 13.53
CA PRO A 70 3.61 -10.96 13.76
C PRO A 70 3.40 -12.47 13.59
N HIS A 71 2.18 -12.96 13.78
CA HIS A 71 1.79 -14.37 13.69
C HIS A 71 1.39 -14.78 12.27
N ALA A 72 0.90 -13.86 11.44
CA ALA A 72 0.69 -14.14 10.02
C ALA A 72 2.02 -14.38 9.26
N ASN A 73 3.12 -13.75 9.67
CA ASN A 73 4.43 -13.93 9.01
C ASN A 73 5.01 -15.36 9.07
N PRO A 74 5.03 -16.08 10.21
CA PRO A 74 5.50 -17.47 10.26
C PRO A 74 4.58 -18.42 9.49
N GLU A 75 3.26 -18.21 9.51
CA GLU A 75 2.32 -19.01 8.72
C GLU A 75 2.52 -18.82 7.22
N VAL A 76 2.60 -17.56 6.77
CA VAL A 76 2.89 -17.24 5.36
C VAL A 76 4.27 -17.76 4.93
N ARG A 77 5.29 -17.68 5.80
CA ARG A 77 6.61 -18.28 5.50
C ARG A 77 6.56 -19.79 5.38
N THR A 78 5.79 -20.46 6.24
CA THR A 78 5.62 -21.91 6.20
C THR A 78 4.86 -22.32 4.94
N LEU A 79 3.79 -21.60 4.61
CA LEU A 79 3.02 -21.81 3.38
C LEU A 79 3.89 -21.63 2.13
N LEU A 80 4.65 -20.53 2.04
CA LEU A 80 5.55 -20.28 0.91
C LEU A 80 6.65 -21.33 0.79
N ARG A 81 7.16 -21.85 1.93
CA ARG A 81 8.12 -22.95 1.95
C ARG A 81 7.50 -24.23 1.38
N VAL A 82 6.32 -24.63 1.86
CA VAL A 82 5.60 -25.80 1.34
C VAL A 82 5.28 -25.62 -0.15
N TYR A 83 4.89 -24.41 -0.57
CA TYR A 83 4.63 -24.08 -1.97
C TYR A 83 5.89 -24.19 -2.85
N ALA A 84 7.06 -23.90 -2.28
CA ALA A 84 8.35 -24.06 -2.93
C ALA A 84 8.79 -25.53 -2.98
N ASP A 85 8.75 -26.23 -1.84
CA ASP A 85 9.18 -27.64 -1.69
C ASP A 85 8.36 -28.58 -2.57
N HIS A 86 7.04 -28.37 -2.61
CA HIS A 86 6.15 -29.13 -3.49
C HIS A 86 6.09 -28.57 -4.91
N GLU A 87 6.85 -27.51 -5.18
CA GLU A 87 6.90 -26.84 -6.47
C GLU A 87 5.49 -26.53 -7.02
N LEU A 88 4.59 -26.14 -6.13
CA LEU A 88 3.19 -25.88 -6.48
C LEU A 88 3.05 -24.72 -7.49
N HIS A 89 4.10 -23.91 -7.62
CA HIS A 89 4.26 -22.83 -8.58
C HIS A 89 4.72 -23.30 -9.98
N TYR A 90 5.20 -24.52 -10.14
CA TYR A 90 5.60 -25.09 -11.43
C TYR A 90 4.52 -26.03 -11.99
N ARG A 91 4.28 -25.94 -13.30
CA ARG A 91 3.53 -26.97 -14.02
C ARG A 91 4.45 -28.17 -14.24
N ARG A 92 4.08 -29.32 -13.68
CA ARG A 92 4.79 -30.59 -13.84
C ARG A 92 3.87 -31.60 -14.54
N PRO A 93 4.42 -32.49 -15.39
CA PRO A 93 3.66 -33.59 -15.97
C PRO A 93 2.96 -34.43 -14.89
N GLY A 94 1.67 -34.73 -15.08
CA GLY A 94 0.89 -35.59 -14.19
C GLY A 94 0.27 -34.91 -12.95
N ARG A 95 0.43 -33.60 -12.78
CA ARG A 95 -0.25 -32.84 -11.72
C ARG A 95 -1.66 -32.44 -12.18
N SER A 96 -2.66 -32.77 -11.38
CA SER A 96 -4.07 -32.41 -11.57
C SER A 96 -4.51 -31.53 -10.40
N LEU A 97 -5.08 -30.35 -10.67
CA LEU A 97 -5.64 -29.48 -9.62
C LEU A 97 -7.18 -29.62 -9.46
N ASP A 98 -7.89 -30.14 -10.45
CA ASP A 98 -9.24 -30.75 -10.36
C ASP A 98 -9.72 -31.18 -11.77
N ASP A 99 -10.88 -31.85 -11.82
CA ASP A 99 -11.46 -32.81 -12.79
C ASP A 99 -11.41 -32.58 -14.32
N ARG A 100 -10.71 -31.57 -14.83
CA ARG A 100 -10.41 -31.42 -16.27
C ARG A 100 -9.05 -30.78 -16.51
N ASP A 101 -7.99 -31.44 -16.05
CA ASP A 101 -6.64 -31.07 -16.48
C ASP A 101 -6.22 -31.98 -17.64
N VAL A 102 -6.52 -31.54 -18.86
CA VAL A 102 -5.96 -32.17 -20.06
C VAL A 102 -4.52 -31.72 -20.14
N ASN A 103 -3.59 -32.67 -20.16
CA ASN A 103 -2.14 -32.46 -20.16
C ASN A 103 -1.66 -31.75 -21.45
N ASP A 104 -2.00 -30.46 -21.57
CA ASP A 104 -1.73 -29.61 -22.72
C ASP A 104 -0.26 -29.22 -22.80
N PHE A 105 0.45 -29.29 -21.67
CA PHE A 105 1.89 -29.06 -21.61
C PHE A 105 2.65 -30.17 -22.35
N ASP A 106 2.39 -31.44 -22.04
CA ASP A 106 3.05 -32.55 -22.73
C ASP A 106 2.60 -32.63 -24.20
N ARG A 107 1.31 -32.38 -24.49
CA ARG A 107 0.84 -32.25 -25.88
C ARG A 107 1.59 -31.14 -26.63
N GLY A 108 1.84 -30.01 -25.98
CA GLY A 108 2.61 -28.90 -26.53
C GLY A 108 4.07 -29.28 -26.79
N ILE A 109 4.75 -29.94 -25.83
CA ILE A 109 6.13 -30.41 -25.98
C ILE A 109 6.25 -31.42 -27.13
N ASN A 110 5.36 -32.40 -27.19
CA ASN A 110 5.36 -33.42 -28.23
C ASN A 110 5.08 -32.79 -29.59
N SER A 111 4.05 -31.94 -29.71
CA SER A 111 3.76 -31.20 -30.94
C SER A 111 4.95 -30.33 -31.38
N LEU A 112 5.64 -29.68 -30.44
CA LEU A 112 6.83 -28.87 -30.75
C LEU A 112 7.96 -29.74 -31.31
N ARG A 113 8.27 -30.87 -30.66
CA ARG A 113 9.30 -31.82 -31.09
C ARG A 113 9.00 -32.44 -32.45
N ASP A 114 7.76 -32.85 -32.66
CA ASP A 114 7.34 -33.61 -33.84
C ASP A 114 7.06 -32.71 -35.06
N THR A 115 6.87 -31.40 -34.88
CA THR A 115 6.55 -30.49 -35.99
C THR A 115 7.58 -29.39 -36.18
N LYS A 116 7.59 -28.38 -35.31
CA LYS A 116 8.36 -27.15 -35.52
C LYS A 116 9.85 -27.35 -35.33
N LEU A 117 10.24 -28.25 -34.42
CA LEU A 117 11.65 -28.53 -34.13
C LEU A 117 12.29 -29.34 -35.26
N GLN A 118 11.57 -30.30 -35.86
CA GLN A 118 12.02 -31.01 -37.07
C GLN A 118 12.13 -30.12 -38.32
N LYS A 119 11.35 -29.02 -38.41
CA LYS A 119 11.51 -28.05 -39.50
C LYS A 119 12.76 -27.16 -39.36
N TRP A 120 13.35 -27.14 -38.18
CA TRP A 120 14.44 -26.23 -37.81
C TRP A 120 15.80 -26.92 -37.74
N ILE A 121 15.81 -28.26 -37.69
CA ILE A 121 16.98 -29.14 -37.79
C ILE A 121 16.99 -29.74 -39.20
#